data_AF-A0A935XGY1-F1
#
_entry.id   AF-A0A935XGY1-F1
#
_cell.length_a   1.000
_cell.length_b   1.000
_cell.length_c   1.000
_cell.angle_alpha   90.00
_cell.angle_beta   90.00
_cell.angle_gamma   90.00
#
_symmetry.space_group_name_H-M   'P 1'
#
loop_
_entity.id
_entity.type
_entity.pdbx_description
1 polymer ?
#
loop_
_entity_poly.entity_id
_entity_poly.type
_entity_poly.pdbx_seq_one_letter_code
_entity_poly.pdbx_strand_id
1 'polypeptide(L)'
;MTALRPRSAWGTIPWAPTTYGRSVLGLPLEVWRPAGRCELLVFASIHGEEPETTYALSRALRQLAEPPAHAAVVLAANPDGLVRGTRCNARGVDLNRNFPSSNWQATPVTCRSTIEDPSDVVLGTGTHAGSGARGAGADCPHR
;
A
#
# COMPACT_ATOMS: atom_id res chain seq x y z
N MET A 1 -18.33 -8.75 -21.02
CA MET A 1 -18.68 -8.48 -19.60
C MET A 1 -17.95 -9.49 -18.74
N THR A 2 -17.20 -9.07 -17.72
CA THR A 2 -16.53 -10.01 -16.80
C THR A 2 -17.59 -10.71 -15.95
N ALA A 3 -17.64 -12.04 -15.98
CA ALA A 3 -18.55 -12.81 -15.15
C ALA A 3 -18.14 -12.70 -13.67
N LEU A 4 -19.12 -12.68 -12.77
CA LEU A 4 -18.88 -12.73 -11.32
C LEU A 4 -18.91 -14.18 -10.84
N ARG A 5 -18.06 -14.50 -9.88
CA ARG A 5 -18.03 -15.80 -9.18
C ARG A 5 -19.23 -15.94 -8.24
N PRO A 6 -19.75 -17.15 -8.00
CA PRO A 6 -20.78 -17.37 -6.98
C PRO A 6 -20.24 -17.02 -5.58
N ARG A 7 -21.12 -16.54 -4.70
CA ARG A 7 -20.76 -16.10 -3.33
C ARG A 7 -20.01 -17.16 -2.53
N SER A 8 -20.34 -18.44 -2.70
CA SER A 8 -19.67 -19.57 -2.05
C SER A 8 -18.18 -19.69 -2.40
N ALA A 9 -17.72 -19.10 -3.51
CA ALA A 9 -16.34 -19.13 -3.95
C ALA A 9 -15.51 -17.92 -3.51
N TRP A 10 -16.10 -16.92 -2.85
CA TRP A 10 -15.41 -15.66 -2.52
C TRP A 10 -14.36 -15.77 -1.41
N GLY A 11 -14.11 -16.97 -0.85
CA GLY A 11 -13.10 -17.18 0.19
C GLY A 11 -11.66 -16.99 -0.28
N THR A 12 -11.41 -17.06 -1.59
CA THR A 12 -10.05 -16.98 -2.18
C THR A 12 -10.02 -16.09 -3.42
N ILE A 13 -8.83 -15.62 -3.78
CA ILE A 13 -8.54 -15.07 -5.12
C ILE A 13 -8.01 -16.25 -5.96
N PRO A 14 -8.60 -16.58 -7.12
CA PRO A 14 -8.27 -17.81 -7.82
C PRO A 14 -7.02 -17.71 -8.72
N TRP A 15 -6.37 -16.54 -8.78
CA TRP A 15 -5.11 -16.33 -9.50
C TRP A 15 -4.06 -15.68 -8.59
N ALA A 16 -2.81 -16.08 -8.81
CA ALA A 16 -1.67 -15.62 -8.02
C ALA A 16 -1.24 -14.19 -8.39
N PRO A 17 -0.76 -13.40 -7.42
CA PRO A 17 -0.10 -12.14 -7.72
C PRO A 17 1.30 -12.34 -8.30
N THR A 18 1.85 -11.28 -8.88
CA THR A 18 3.29 -11.15 -9.11
C THR A 18 3.92 -10.34 -7.99
N THR A 19 5.04 -10.81 -7.43
CA THR A 19 5.84 -10.01 -6.50
C THR A 19 6.72 -9.02 -7.27
N TYR A 20 6.65 -7.73 -6.94
CA TYR A 20 7.45 -6.68 -7.58
C TYR A 20 8.52 -6.08 -6.66
N GLY A 21 8.59 -6.53 -5.42
CA GLY A 21 9.58 -6.08 -4.46
C GLY A 21 9.33 -6.67 -3.07
N ARG A 22 10.04 -6.12 -2.08
CA ARG A 22 9.83 -6.43 -0.66
C ARG A 22 9.75 -5.15 0.15
N SER A 23 8.93 -5.18 1.19
CA SER A 23 8.83 -4.12 2.17
C SER A 23 10.08 -4.06 3.08
N VAL A 24 10.11 -3.11 4.02
CA VAL A 24 11.23 -2.98 4.97
C VAL A 24 11.31 -4.21 5.89
N LEU A 25 10.17 -4.81 6.24
CA LEU A 25 10.13 -6.07 7.02
C LEU A 25 10.30 -7.32 6.16
N GLY A 26 10.57 -7.18 4.86
CA GLY A 26 10.75 -8.29 3.95
C GLY A 26 9.44 -8.93 3.46
N LEU A 27 8.28 -8.34 3.75
CA LEU A 27 6.98 -8.80 3.25
C LEU A 27 6.92 -8.63 1.73
N PRO A 28 6.31 -9.55 0.98
CA PRO A 28 6.20 -9.43 -0.47
C PRO A 28 5.33 -8.23 -0.84
N LEU A 29 5.80 -7.42 -1.78
CA LEU A 29 4.98 -6.41 -2.44
C LEU A 29 4.33 -7.04 -3.67
N GLU A 30 3.01 -7.17 -3.64
CA GLU A 30 2.24 -7.98 -4.59
C GLU A 30 1.37 -7.14 -5.51
N VAL A 31 1.31 -7.53 -6.78
CA VAL A 31 0.41 -6.96 -7.78
C VAL A 31 -0.32 -8.06 -8.54
N TRP A 32 -1.65 -7.97 -8.59
CA TRP A 32 -2.49 -8.74 -9.49
C TRP A 32 -2.54 -7.99 -10.82
N ARG A 33 -1.88 -8.54 -11.84
CA ARG A 33 -1.78 -7.92 -13.16
C ARG A 33 -3.10 -8.05 -13.94
N PRO A 34 -3.39 -7.09 -14.82
CA PRO A 34 -4.52 -7.22 -15.73
C PRO A 34 -4.28 -8.34 -16.74
N ALA A 35 -5.37 -8.87 -17.30
CA ALA A 35 -5.32 -9.87 -18.37
C ALA A 35 -4.79 -9.29 -19.70
N GLY A 36 -5.00 -8.00 -19.94
CA GLY A 36 -4.57 -7.29 -21.14
C GLY A 36 -3.60 -6.14 -20.83
N ARG A 37 -3.62 -5.12 -21.68
CA ARG A 37 -2.84 -3.89 -21.48
C ARG A 37 -3.26 -3.20 -20.18
N CYS A 38 -2.28 -2.83 -19.34
CA CYS A 38 -2.53 -2.08 -18.12
C CYS A 38 -2.79 -0.61 -18.44
N GLU A 39 -3.97 -0.13 -18.06
CA GLU A 39 -4.40 1.26 -18.22
C GLU A 39 -4.70 1.93 -16.87
N LEU A 40 -5.03 1.12 -15.86
CA LEU A 40 -5.37 1.58 -14.52
C LEU A 40 -4.53 0.83 -13.49
N LEU A 41 -4.10 1.55 -12.45
CA LEU A 41 -3.56 0.99 -11.22
C LEU A 41 -4.51 1.35 -10.08
N VAL A 42 -5.04 0.33 -9.41
CA VAL A 42 -5.86 0.48 -8.21
C VAL A 42 -5.08 -0.11 -7.03
N PHE A 43 -4.86 0.67 -5.99
CA PHE A 43 -4.15 0.20 -4.81
C PHE A 43 -4.83 0.64 -3.53
N ALA A 44 -4.55 -0.08 -2.45
CA ALA A 44 -5.11 0.14 -1.13
C ALA A 44 -4.02 0.16 -0.04
N SER A 45 -4.40 0.62 1.15
CA SER A 45 -3.57 0.69 2.36
C SER A 45 -2.17 1.26 2.09
N ILE A 46 -2.13 2.46 1.53
CA ILE A 46 -0.89 3.27 1.49
C ILE A 46 -0.52 3.75 2.90
N HIS A 47 -1.54 4.03 3.72
CA HIS A 47 -1.42 4.07 5.17
C HIS A 47 -1.91 2.72 5.72
N GLY A 48 -1.17 2.14 6.66
CA GLY A 48 -1.38 0.76 7.10
C GLY A 48 -2.53 0.58 8.09
N GLU A 49 -2.80 1.59 8.88
CA GLU A 49 -3.95 1.74 9.79
C GLU A 49 -5.30 1.91 9.09
N GLU A 50 -5.34 1.91 7.74
CA GLU A 50 -6.56 1.93 6.93
C GLU A 50 -6.85 0.54 6.28
N PRO A 51 -7.00 -0.57 7.06
CA PRO A 51 -7.18 -1.93 6.53
C PRO A 51 -8.51 -2.13 5.78
N GLU A 52 -9.49 -1.26 5.99
CA GLU A 52 -10.80 -1.31 5.35
C GLU A 52 -10.68 -1.17 3.82
N THR A 53 -9.70 -0.40 3.36
CA THR A 53 -9.41 -0.24 1.93
C THR A 53 -8.88 -1.54 1.32
N THR A 54 -7.97 -2.24 2.02
CA THR A 54 -7.52 -3.60 1.64
C THR A 54 -8.70 -4.55 1.58
N TYR A 55 -9.58 -4.54 2.59
CA TYR A 55 -10.77 -5.39 2.63
C TYR A 55 -11.70 -5.12 1.44
N ALA A 56 -12.04 -3.85 1.18
CA ALA A 56 -12.96 -3.47 0.12
C ALA A 56 -12.43 -3.88 -1.27
N LEU A 57 -11.15 -3.58 -1.55
CA LEU A 57 -10.52 -3.91 -2.82
C LEU A 57 -10.34 -5.43 -2.99
N SER A 58 -9.93 -6.14 -1.94
CA SER A 58 -9.86 -7.61 -1.93
C SER A 58 -11.22 -8.25 -2.18
N ARG A 59 -12.28 -7.72 -1.56
CA ARG A 59 -13.65 -8.21 -1.76
C ARG A 59 -14.12 -7.98 -3.20
N ALA A 60 -13.79 -6.86 -3.83
CA ALA A 60 -14.08 -6.64 -5.24
C ALA A 60 -13.31 -7.62 -6.13
N LEU A 61 -12.01 -7.80 -5.88
CA LEU A 61 -11.15 -8.69 -6.67
C LEU A 61 -11.60 -10.16 -6.59
N ARG A 62 -11.97 -10.65 -5.40
CA ARG A 62 -12.44 -12.04 -5.19
C ARG A 62 -13.77 -12.36 -5.87
N GLN A 63 -14.55 -11.34 -6.25
CA GLN A 63 -15.82 -11.51 -6.94
C GLN A 63 -15.65 -11.78 -8.44
N LEU A 64 -14.51 -11.41 -9.05
CA LEU A 64 -14.32 -11.55 -10.48
C LEU A 64 -13.98 -13.00 -10.86
N ALA A 65 -14.57 -13.51 -11.94
CA ALA A 65 -14.25 -14.85 -12.46
C ALA A 65 -12.89 -14.88 -13.18
N GLU A 66 -12.52 -13.77 -13.81
CA GLU A 66 -11.28 -13.57 -14.55
C GLU A 66 -10.54 -12.34 -14.02
N PRO A 67 -9.21 -12.23 -14.20
CA PRO A 67 -8.48 -11.01 -13.88
C PRO A 67 -9.08 -9.78 -14.62
N PRO A 68 -8.99 -8.57 -14.03
CA PRO A 68 -9.45 -7.36 -14.70
C PRO A 68 -8.78 -7.19 -16.08
N ALA A 69 -9.53 -6.76 -17.10
CA ALA A 69 -8.97 -6.63 -18.45
C ALA A 69 -7.84 -5.58 -18.52
N HIS A 70 -7.97 -4.47 -17.79
CA HIS A 70 -7.09 -3.30 -17.93
C HIS A 70 -6.57 -2.72 -16.60
N ALA A 71 -6.96 -3.28 -15.46
CA ALA A 71 -6.58 -2.78 -14.14
C ALA A 71 -5.59 -3.70 -13.42
N ALA A 72 -4.43 -3.16 -13.04
CA ALA A 72 -3.55 -3.78 -12.05
C ALA A 72 -4.07 -3.45 -10.64
N VAL A 73 -3.96 -4.42 -9.72
CA VAL A 73 -4.44 -4.29 -8.34
C VAL A 73 -3.31 -4.57 -7.36
N VAL A 74 -3.09 -3.67 -6.41
CA VAL A 74 -2.18 -3.85 -5.26
C VAL A 74 -3.02 -3.80 -3.98
N LEU A 75 -3.17 -4.92 -3.29
CA LEU A 75 -4.04 -4.98 -2.11
C LEU A 75 -3.46 -4.23 -0.92
N ALA A 76 -2.13 -4.21 -0.75
CA ALA A 76 -1.47 -3.48 0.32
C ALA A 76 -0.20 -2.80 -0.23
N ALA A 77 -0.25 -1.48 -0.38
CA ALA A 77 0.92 -0.69 -0.75
C ALA A 77 1.92 -0.55 0.43
N ASN A 78 1.42 -0.56 1.67
CA ASN A 78 2.21 -0.55 2.90
C ASN A 78 1.91 -1.79 3.77
N PRO A 79 2.41 -2.99 3.40
CA PRO A 79 2.15 -4.19 4.19
C PRO A 79 2.81 -4.12 5.60
N ASP A 80 3.90 -3.36 5.76
CA ASP A 80 4.54 -3.16 7.06
C ASP A 80 3.64 -2.40 8.03
N GLY A 81 3.09 -1.27 7.57
CA GLY A 81 2.14 -0.51 8.35
C GLY A 81 0.86 -1.30 8.60
N LEU A 82 0.38 -2.05 7.60
CA LEU A 82 -0.83 -2.86 7.73
C LEU A 82 -0.71 -3.91 8.83
N VAL A 83 0.41 -4.64 8.87
CA VAL A 83 0.67 -5.65 9.93
C VAL A 83 0.83 -4.99 11.30
N ARG A 84 1.33 -3.75 11.36
CA ARG A 84 1.56 -3.03 12.62
C ARG A 84 0.39 -2.14 13.05
N GLY A 85 -0.62 -1.95 12.21
CA GLY A 85 -1.69 -0.97 12.45
C GLY A 85 -1.19 0.48 12.49
N THR A 86 -0.18 0.83 11.68
CA THR A 86 0.42 2.18 11.68
C THR A 86 0.29 2.88 10.34
N ARG A 87 0.17 4.21 10.40
CA ARG A 87 0.24 5.13 9.25
C ARG A 87 1.44 4.92 8.37
N CYS A 88 2.60 4.99 8.99
CA CYS A 88 3.87 4.88 8.30
C CYS A 88 4.23 3.44 7.97
N ASN A 89 5.22 3.28 7.11
CA ASN A 89 5.92 2.01 6.98
C ASN A 89 6.77 1.72 8.24
N ALA A 90 7.53 0.61 8.23
CA ALA A 90 8.34 0.22 9.39
C ALA A 90 9.46 1.20 9.79
N ARG A 91 9.69 2.29 9.03
CA ARG A 91 10.68 3.32 9.30
C ARG A 91 10.09 4.65 9.76
N GLY A 92 8.78 4.71 10.01
CA GLY A 92 8.13 5.97 10.34
C GLY A 92 8.01 6.92 9.16
N VAL A 93 8.12 6.43 7.91
CA VAL A 93 7.90 7.23 6.70
C VAL A 93 6.44 7.16 6.27
N ASP A 94 5.80 8.31 6.11
CA ASP A 94 4.52 8.45 5.40
C ASP A 94 4.79 8.29 3.89
N LEU A 95 4.37 7.14 3.34
CA LEU A 95 4.57 6.82 1.93
C LEU A 95 3.87 7.81 0.99
N ASN A 96 2.75 8.40 1.43
CA ASN A 96 2.02 9.42 0.68
C ASN A 96 2.66 10.82 0.78
N ARG A 97 3.80 10.94 1.46
CA ARG A 97 4.69 12.11 1.44
C ARG A 97 6.08 11.78 0.94
N ASN A 98 6.29 10.58 0.41
CA ASN A 98 7.59 10.12 -0.09
C ASN A 98 7.59 9.84 -1.61
N PHE A 99 6.55 10.21 -2.35
CA PHE A 99 6.59 10.12 -3.81
C PHE A 99 7.67 11.07 -4.39
N PRO A 100 8.35 10.68 -5.49
CA PRO A 100 9.29 11.53 -6.23
C PRO A 100 8.56 12.60 -7.05
N SER A 101 7.76 13.43 -6.38
CA SER A 101 7.08 14.58 -6.97
C SER A 101 7.94 15.84 -6.83
N SER A 102 7.69 16.83 -7.69
CA SER A 102 8.40 18.11 -7.70
C SER A 102 8.24 18.92 -6.41
N ASN A 103 7.21 18.62 -5.61
CA ASN A 103 6.90 19.29 -4.34
C ASN A 103 7.31 18.48 -3.10
N TRP A 104 8.09 17.41 -3.26
CA TRP A 104 8.59 16.65 -2.11
C TRP A 104 9.48 17.52 -1.20
N GLN A 105 9.35 17.34 0.12
CA GLN A 105 10.14 18.04 1.13
C GLN A 105 10.64 17.05 2.18
N ALA A 106 11.89 17.22 2.62
CA ALA A 106 12.49 16.40 3.68
C ALA A 106 11.94 16.71 5.08
N THR A 107 11.21 17.82 5.23
CA THR A 107 10.65 18.26 6.50
C THR A 107 9.59 17.28 6.98
N PRO A 108 9.62 16.87 8.27
CA PRO A 108 8.55 16.07 8.86
C PRO A 108 7.18 16.74 8.69
N VAL A 109 6.16 15.91 8.54
CA VAL A 109 4.76 16.36 8.49
C VAL A 109 4.06 15.90 9.76
N THR A 110 2.89 16.48 10.05
CA THR A 110 2.01 15.97 11.09
C THR A 110 0.72 15.42 10.50
N CYS A 111 0.11 14.48 11.20
CA CYS A 111 -1.26 14.06 10.95
C CYS A 111 -2.08 14.10 12.24
N ARG A 112 -3.39 13.96 12.07
CA ARG A 112 -4.32 13.75 13.17
C ARG A 112 -4.46 12.24 13.41
N SER A 113 -4.75 11.84 14.65
CA SER A 113 -5.08 10.45 14.98
C SER A 113 -6.55 10.15 14.70
N THR A 114 -7.45 11.04 15.13
CA THR A 114 -8.88 11.06 14.77
C THR A 114 -9.24 12.36 14.06
N ILE A 115 -10.47 12.51 13.56
CA ILE A 115 -10.87 13.72 12.84
C ILE A 115 -10.94 14.94 13.77
N GLU A 116 -11.26 14.72 15.04
CA GLU A 116 -11.35 15.74 16.09
C GLU A 116 -9.99 16.17 16.66
N ASP A 117 -8.97 15.32 16.55
CA ASP A 117 -7.65 15.58 17.14
C ASP A 117 -6.88 16.72 16.45
N PRO A 118 -5.97 17.41 17.17
CA PRO A 118 -4.98 18.27 16.54
C PRO A 118 -4.07 17.47 15.59
N SER A 119 -3.46 18.17 14.63
CA SER A 119 -2.48 17.57 13.73
C SER A 119 -1.08 17.68 14.34
N ASP A 120 -0.76 16.77 15.27
CA ASP A 120 0.47 16.78 16.06
C ASP A 120 1.25 15.45 16.05
N VAL A 121 0.70 14.40 15.45
CA VAL A 121 1.40 13.12 15.27
C VAL A 121 2.45 13.28 14.17
N VAL A 122 3.73 13.30 14.56
CA VAL A 122 4.86 13.55 13.65
C VAL A 122 5.19 12.31 12.81
N LEU A 123 5.38 12.52 11.50
CA LEU A 123 5.71 11.49 10.52
C LEU A 123 6.92 11.94 9.68
N GLY A 124 7.79 10.99 9.33
CA GLY A 124 8.88 11.24 8.40
C GLY A 124 8.43 11.25 6.94
N THR A 125 9.13 11.98 6.08
CA THR A 125 8.88 12.02 4.62
C THR A 125 9.93 11.25 3.82
N GLY A 126 10.83 10.55 4.50
CA GLY A 126 11.96 9.80 3.92
C GLY A 126 13.27 10.59 3.88
N THR A 127 14.39 9.92 3.61
CA THR A 127 15.71 10.56 3.48
C THR A 127 15.88 11.29 2.14
N HIS A 128 15.19 10.81 1.11
CA HIS A 128 15.01 11.46 -0.18
C HIS A 128 13.68 11.01 -0.78
N ALA A 129 13.21 11.71 -1.82
CA ALA A 129 11.99 11.30 -2.51
C ALA A 129 12.15 9.88 -3.09
N GLY A 130 11.19 8.99 -2.82
CA GLY A 130 11.19 7.58 -3.22
C GLY A 130 11.99 6.64 -2.31
N SER A 131 12.58 7.09 -1.20
CA SER A 131 13.37 6.26 -0.28
C SER A 131 12.58 5.18 0.48
N GLY A 132 11.25 5.26 0.50
CA GLY A 132 10.34 4.46 1.32
C GLY A 132 10.25 2.99 0.93
N ALA A 133 10.72 2.62 -0.26
CA ALA A 133 10.70 1.25 -0.79
C ALA A 133 12.06 0.52 -0.71
N ARG A 134 13.18 1.21 -0.43
CA ARG A 134 14.50 0.58 -0.36
C ARG A 134 14.88 0.24 1.07
N GLY A 135 15.23 -1.01 1.32
CA GLY A 135 16.01 -1.43 2.48
C GLY A 135 17.37 -0.72 2.54
N ALA A 136 17.42 0.53 2.99
CA ALA A 136 18.65 1.12 3.52
C ALA A 136 19.04 0.33 4.77
N GLY A 137 20.18 -0.35 4.72
CA GLY A 137 20.86 -0.82 5.92
C GLY A 137 21.04 0.34 6.89
N ALA A 138 21.05 -0.02 8.18
CA ALA A 138 21.36 0.79 9.34
C ALA A 138 21.93 2.18 9.05
N ASP A 139 21.17 3.22 9.39
CA ASP A 139 21.73 4.33 10.14
C ASP A 139 20.60 5.00 10.91
N CYS A 140 20.58 4.73 12.21
CA CYS A 140 19.76 5.39 13.19
C CYS A 140 20.67 6.46 13.82
N PRO A 141 20.54 7.75 13.48
CA PRO A 141 21.17 8.78 14.30
C PRO A 141 20.23 9.07 15.47
N HIS A 142 20.86 9.29 16.64
CA HIS A 142 20.31 9.81 17.90
C HIS A 142 20.05 8.80 19.02
N ARG A 143 21.15 8.51 19.72
CA ARG A 143 21.24 8.75 21.17
C ARG A 143 20.90 10.20 21.51
#